data_AF-A4J1C9-F1
#
_entry.id   AF-A4J1C9-F1
#
_cell.length_a   1.000
_cell.length_b   1.000
_cell.length_c   1.000
_cell.angle_alpha   90.00
_cell.angle_beta   90.00
_cell.angle_gamma   90.00
#
_symmetry.space_group_name_H-M   'P 1'
#
loop_
_entity.id
_entity.type
_entity.pdbx_description
1 polymer ?
#
loop_
_entity_poly.entity_id
_entity_poly.type
_entity_poly.pdbx_seq_one_letter_code
_entity_poly.pdbx_strand_id
1 'polypeptide(L)'
;MSINLIKGQKIDLYKMKPGVRSISMGITLCGPINNFFVTAILTGSSGKVEDTKNFIFYDNLSNHDGSVLMTKDTPPQVNVHLDRVPLGLTELIHMLKIGRKMNSKKTRCHLE
;
A
#
# COMPACT_ATOMS: atom_id res chain seq x y z
N MET A 1 18.48 6.80 -8.62
CA MET A 1 18.35 5.82 -9.73
C MET A 1 16.87 5.62 -9.99
N SER A 2 16.45 5.73 -11.25
CA SER A 2 15.09 5.43 -11.69
C SER A 2 15.08 4.08 -12.41
N ILE A 3 14.04 3.29 -12.19
CA ILE A 3 13.86 1.98 -12.83
C ILE A 3 12.44 1.95 -13.37
N ASN A 4 12.29 1.70 -14.67
CA ASN A 4 10.99 1.47 -15.27
C ASN A 4 10.64 -0.01 -15.11
N LEU A 5 9.49 -0.29 -14.49
CA LEU A 5 9.01 -1.64 -14.27
C LEU A 5 8.00 -2.03 -15.35
N ILE A 6 8.06 -3.28 -15.81
CA ILE A 6 6.99 -3.90 -16.59
C ILE A 6 6.18 -4.85 -15.70
N LYS A 7 4.94 -5.14 -16.10
CA LYS A 7 4.06 -6.07 -15.37
C LYS A 7 4.75 -7.43 -15.17
N GLY A 8 4.76 -7.90 -13.93
CA GLY A 8 5.33 -9.20 -13.56
C GLY A 8 6.84 -9.21 -13.37
N GLN A 9 7.51 -8.06 -13.49
CA GLN A 9 8.95 -7.97 -13.27
C GLN A 9 9.29 -8.11 -11.78
N LYS A 10 10.24 -9.00 -11.47
CA LYS A 10 10.85 -9.12 -10.15
C LYS A 10 12.15 -8.33 -10.11
N ILE A 11 12.36 -7.56 -9.03
CA ILE A 11 13.59 -6.83 -8.77
C ILE A 11 14.17 -7.23 -7.43
N ASP A 12 15.49 -7.35 -7.39
CA ASP A 12 16.26 -7.60 -6.18
C ASP A 12 16.94 -6.31 -5.73
N LEU A 13 16.42 -5.71 -4.66
CA LEU A 13 16.92 -4.43 -4.14
C LEU A 13 18.33 -4.54 -3.53
N TYR A 14 18.72 -5.70 -3.01
CA TYR A 14 20.05 -5.90 -2.41
C TYR A 14 21.14 -5.91 -3.47
N LYS A 15 20.86 -6.49 -4.64
CA LYS A 15 21.79 -6.47 -5.77
C LYS A 15 21.95 -5.06 -6.34
N MET A 16 20.87 -4.27 -6.35
CA MET A 16 20.90 -2.92 -6.90
C MET A 16 21.51 -1.90 -5.92
N LYS A 17 21.25 -2.07 -4.63
CA LYS A 17 21.74 -1.18 -3.57
C LYS A 17 22.05 -1.99 -2.31
N PRO A 18 23.28 -2.49 -2.16
CA PRO A 18 23.68 -3.22 -0.96
C PRO A 18 23.56 -2.32 0.28
N GLY A 19 23.07 -2.88 1.39
CA GLY A 19 22.87 -2.14 2.64
C GLY A 19 21.60 -1.29 2.70
N VAL A 20 20.60 -1.55 1.85
CA VAL A 20 19.28 -0.93 2.00
C VAL A 20 18.66 -1.31 3.35
N ARG A 21 18.32 -0.29 4.13
CA ARG A 21 17.75 -0.39 5.49
C ARG A 21 16.30 0.08 5.56
N SER A 22 15.94 0.97 4.65
CA SER A 22 14.59 1.48 4.53
C SER A 22 14.19 1.65 3.07
N ILE A 23 12.89 1.50 2.84
CA ILE A 23 12.25 1.67 1.54
C ILE A 23 11.07 2.60 1.74
N SER A 24 10.84 3.50 0.80
CA SER A 24 9.61 4.27 0.72
C SER A 24 8.94 3.97 -0.61
N MET A 25 7.63 3.69 -0.56
CA MET A 25 6.82 3.34 -1.72
C MET A 25 5.63 4.28 -1.79
N GLY A 26 5.45 4.95 -2.92
CA GLY A 26 4.28 5.78 -3.18
C GLY A 26 3.65 5.37 -4.51
N ILE A 27 2.33 5.39 -4.57
CA ILE A 27 1.58 5.19 -5.82
C ILE A 27 0.91 6.51 -6.19
N THR A 28 1.11 6.93 -7.43
CA THR A 28 0.46 8.12 -8.00
C THR A 28 -0.18 7.73 -9.32
N LEU A 29 -1.37 8.26 -9.59
CA LEU A 29 -2.07 8.07 -10.86
C LEU A 29 -2.22 9.43 -11.56
N CYS A 30 -1.75 9.51 -12.79
CA CYS A 30 -2.06 10.65 -13.68
C CYS A 30 -3.38 10.36 -14.41
N GLY A 31 -4.43 11.12 -14.12
CA GLY A 31 -5.72 11.00 -14.81
C GLY A 31 -6.90 11.61 -14.02
N PRO A 32 -8.12 11.64 -14.60
CA PRO A 32 -9.31 12.26 -13.98
C PRO A 32 -9.86 11.48 -12.77
N ILE A 33 -9.25 10.34 -12.43
CA ILE A 33 -9.72 9.45 -11.37
C ILE A 33 -9.02 9.82 -10.06
N ASN A 34 -9.59 10.80 -9.36
CA ASN A 34 -9.05 11.28 -8.07
C ASN A 34 -9.49 10.43 -6.87
N ASN A 35 -10.22 9.32 -7.10
CA ASN A 35 -10.73 8.47 -6.02
C ASN A 35 -10.02 7.11 -6.00
N PHE A 36 -8.81 7.12 -5.47
CA PHE A 36 -8.05 5.91 -5.20
C PHE A 36 -7.68 5.82 -3.73
N PHE A 37 -7.58 4.59 -3.23
CA PHE A 37 -7.12 4.29 -1.89
C PHE A 37 -5.92 3.38 -1.99
N VAL A 38 -4.93 3.62 -1.15
CA VAL A 38 -3.73 2.81 -1.05
C VAL A 38 -3.74 2.08 0.29
N THR A 39 -3.28 0.83 0.29
CA THR A 39 -3.17 0.02 1.51
C THR A 39 -1.90 -0.82 1.44
N ALA A 40 -1.37 -1.21 2.60
CA ALA A 40 -0.26 -2.15 2.70
C ALA A 40 -0.63 -3.28 3.66
N ILE A 41 -0.26 -4.51 3.30
CA ILE A 41 -0.63 -5.71 4.03
C ILE A 41 0.64 -6.49 4.31
N LEU A 42 0.91 -6.80 5.57
CA LEU A 42 2.03 -7.66 5.95
C LEU A 42 1.50 -9.08 6.20
N THR A 43 2.12 -10.06 5.56
CA THR A 43 1.77 -11.47 5.68
C THR A 43 2.95 -12.30 6.16
N GLY A 44 2.65 -13.36 6.92
CA GLY A 44 3.64 -14.34 7.32
C GLY A 44 3.85 -15.43 6.28
N SER A 45 4.62 -16.46 6.64
CA SER A 45 4.94 -17.60 5.77
C SER A 45 3.72 -18.38 5.26
N SER A 46 2.59 -18.25 5.95
CA SER A 46 1.28 -18.80 5.56
C SER A 46 0.64 -18.07 4.38
N GLY A 47 1.15 -16.90 3.98
CA GLY A 47 0.52 -15.98 3.05
C GLY A 47 -0.72 -15.28 3.62
N LYS A 48 -0.98 -15.42 4.92
CA LYS A 48 -2.12 -14.81 5.62
C LYS A 48 -1.67 -13.68 6.53
N VAL A 49 -2.64 -12.81 6.82
CA VAL A 49 -2.49 -11.74 7.82
C VAL A 49 -2.77 -12.36 9.18
N GLU A 50 -1.73 -12.49 10.00
CA GLU A 50 -1.83 -13.11 11.34
C GLU A 50 -2.41 -12.14 12.39
N ASP A 51 -2.27 -10.82 12.18
CA ASP A 51 -2.80 -9.77 13.06
C ASP A 51 -3.46 -8.66 12.24
N THR A 52 -4.66 -8.23 12.62
CA THR A 52 -5.36 -7.09 12.00
C THR A 52 -4.53 -5.80 11.99
N LYS A 53 -3.62 -5.61 12.97
CA LYS A 53 -2.69 -4.47 13.00
C LYS A 53 -1.68 -4.48 11.84
N ASN A 54 -1.45 -5.64 11.22
CA ASN A 54 -0.60 -5.78 10.04
C ASN A 54 -1.33 -5.39 8.74
N PHE A 55 -2.58 -4.95 8.84
CA PHE A 55 -3.33 -4.31 7.77
C PHE A 55 -3.25 -2.78 7.90
N ILE A 56 -2.51 -2.15 7.00
CA ILE A 56 -2.19 -0.71 7.02
C ILE A 56 -3.07 0.03 6.02
N PHE A 57 -3.82 1.01 6.51
CA PHE A 57 -4.77 1.80 5.73
C PHE A 57 -5.00 3.16 6.39
N TYR A 58 -5.94 3.96 5.86
CA TYR A 58 -6.14 5.35 6.28
C TYR A 58 -6.40 5.56 7.79
N ASP A 59 -6.99 4.57 8.48
CA ASP A 59 -7.29 4.60 9.91
C ASP A 59 -6.21 3.93 10.76
N ASN A 60 -5.49 2.95 10.20
CA ASN A 60 -4.36 2.28 10.84
C ASN A 60 -3.06 2.56 10.07
N LEU A 61 -2.31 3.56 10.51
CA LEU A 61 -1.13 4.05 9.80
C LEU A 61 0.14 3.23 10.05
N SER A 62 0.17 2.35 11.04
CA SER A 62 1.39 1.63 11.42
C SER A 62 1.12 0.23 11.91
N ASN A 63 2.03 -0.69 11.64
CA ASN A 63 1.94 -2.03 12.21
C ASN A 63 2.36 -2.02 13.70
N HIS A 64 2.10 -3.12 14.40
CA HIS A 64 2.42 -3.28 15.82
C HIS A 64 3.88 -2.93 16.16
N ASP A 65 4.82 -3.37 15.31
CA ASP A 65 6.26 -3.21 15.54
C ASP A 65 6.82 -1.87 15.04
N GLY A 66 5.99 -1.04 14.39
CA GLY A 66 6.43 0.22 13.78
C GLY A 66 7.44 0.06 12.64
N SER A 67 7.51 -1.13 12.04
CA SER A 67 8.35 -1.42 10.87
C SER A 67 7.76 -0.86 9.58
N VAL A 68 6.44 -0.73 9.49
CA VAL A 68 5.74 -0.19 8.32
C VAL A 68 4.86 0.96 8.76
N LEU A 69 4.99 2.09 8.08
CA LEU A 69 4.30 3.33 8.38
C LEU A 69 3.74 3.98 7.12
N MET A 70 2.45 4.30 7.11
CA MET A 70 1.78 5.01 6.03
C MET A 70 1.68 6.49 6.38
N THR A 71 2.07 7.36 5.46
CA THR A 71 1.93 8.81 5.60
C THR A 71 0.53 9.26 5.18
N LYS A 72 0.07 10.37 5.77
CA LYS A 72 -1.18 11.04 5.42
C LYS A 72 -0.99 12.10 4.30
N ASP A 73 0.15 12.06 3.61
CA ASP A 73 0.45 12.96 2.50
C ASP A 73 -0.40 12.64 1.27
N THR A 74 -0.41 13.55 0.31
CA THR A 74 -1.06 13.36 -1.00
C THR A 74 -0.01 13.51 -2.11
N PRO A 75 0.43 12.42 -2.76
CA PRO A 75 -0.03 11.02 -2.61
C PRO A 75 0.48 10.36 -1.33
N PRO A 76 -0.28 9.40 -0.76
CA PRO A 76 0.15 8.68 0.44
C PRO A 76 1.37 7.80 0.14
N GLN A 77 2.29 7.74 1.08
CA GLN A 77 3.51 6.93 0.98
C GLN A 77 3.55 5.88 2.09
N VAL A 78 4.16 4.74 1.81
CA VAL A 78 4.40 3.66 2.77
C VAL A 78 5.90 3.51 2.96
N ASN A 79 6.35 3.85 4.16
CA ASN A 79 7.71 3.73 4.61
C ASN A 79 7.90 2.41 5.34
N VAL A 80 8.96 1.69 4.99
CA VAL A 80 9.29 0.36 5.51
C VAL A 80 10.70 0.41 6.06
N HIS A 81 10.85 0.10 7.34
CA HIS A 81 12.12 -0.08 8.02
C HIS A 81 12.45 -1.57 8.07
N LEU A 82 13.33 -2.01 7.17
CA LEU A 82 13.69 -3.42 7.00
C LEU A 82 14.39 -3.98 8.25
N ASP A 83 15.15 -3.16 8.96
CA ASP A 83 15.86 -3.59 10.19
C ASP A 83 14.93 -3.92 11.36
N ARG A 84 13.66 -3.51 11.29
CA ARG A 84 12.66 -3.70 12.35
C ARG A 84 11.58 -4.71 12.00
N VAL A 85 11.63 -5.30 10.81
CA VAL A 85 10.62 -6.29 10.40
C VAL A 85 10.82 -7.57 11.22
N PRO A 86 9.82 -8.03 11.98
CA PRO A 86 9.93 -9.26 12.76
C PRO A 86 10.06 -10.48 11.85
N LEU A 87 10.78 -11.51 12.34
CA LEU A 87 11.07 -12.74 11.61
C LEU A 87 9.84 -13.52 11.12
N GLY A 88 8.68 -13.28 11.74
CA GLY A 88 7.42 -13.93 11.35
C GLY A 88 6.77 -13.36 10.09
N LEU A 89 7.18 -12.16 9.64
CA LEU A 89 6.62 -11.51 8.46
C LEU A 89 7.53 -11.72 7.26
N THR A 90 6.97 -12.28 6.19
CA THR A 90 7.74 -12.69 5.00
C THR A 90 7.45 -11.82 3.79
N GLU A 91 6.24 -11.27 3.70
CA GLU A 91 5.83 -10.49 2.53
C GLU A 91 5.09 -9.22 2.95
N LEU A 92 5.28 -8.18 2.12
CA LEU A 92 4.56 -6.91 2.21
C LEU A 92 3.90 -6.66 0.86
N ILE A 93 2.58 -6.59 0.86
CA ILE A 93 1.76 -6.37 -0.33
C ILE A 93 1.24 -4.94 -0.30
N HIS A 94 1.66 -4.12 -1.26
CA HIS A 94 1.16 -2.76 -1.42
C HIS A 94 0.11 -2.74 -2.54
N MET A 95 -1.11 -2.30 -2.22
CA MET A 95 -2.24 -2.35 -3.14
C MET A 95 -2.82 -0.96 -3.39
N LEU A 96 -3.23 -0.72 -4.64
CA LEU A 96 -4.04 0.42 -5.07
C LEU A 96 -5.46 -0.07 -5.37
N LYS A 97 -6.45 0.52 -4.70
CA LYS A 97 -7.87 0.33 -5.00
C LYS A 97 -8.41 1.58 -5.67
N ILE A 98 -8.90 1.45 -6.90
CA ILE A 98 -9.55 2.53 -7.62
C ILE A 98 -11.06 2.41 -7.41
N GLY A 99 -11.66 3.40 -6.73
CA GLY A 99 -13.10 3.44 -6.50
C GLY A 99 -13.82 4.08 -7.68
N ARG A 100 -14.62 3.32 -8.42
CA ARG A 100 -15.57 3.92 -9.37
C ARG A 100 -16.62 4.69 -8.57
N LYS A 101 -16.80 5.98 -8.88
CA LYS A 101 -17.99 6.72 -8.43
C LYS A 101 -19.20 6.02 -9.05
N MET A 102 -19.97 5.27 -8.27
CA MET A 102 -21.27 4.79 -8.72
C MET A 102 -22.11 6.05 -8.92
N ASN A 103 -22.46 6.36 -10.17
CA ASN A 103 -23.44 7.40 -10.48
C ASN A 103 -24.80 6.96 -9.91
N SER A 104 -25.05 7.23 -8.63
CA SER A 104 -26.40 7.24 -8.09
C SER A 104 -27.08 8.53 -8.54
N LYS A 105 -27.36 8.64 -9.84
CA LYS A 105 -28.54 9.38 -10.30
C LYS A 105 -29.73 8.45 -10.15
N LYS A 106 -30.26 8.33 -8.93
CA LYS A 106 -31.65 7.89 -8.75
C LYS A 106 -32.53 9.12 -8.93
N THR A 107 -32.64 9.56 -10.18
CA THR A 107 -33.74 10.44 -10.58
C THR A 107 -35.00 9.58 -10.52
N ARG A 108 -35.85 9.80 -9.51
CA ARG A 108 -37.30 9.73 -9.70
C ARG A 108 -37.93 10.85 -8.89
N CYS A 109 -38.48 11.78 -9.65
CA CYS A 109 -39.39 12.83 -9.25
C CYS A 109 -40.58 12.26 -8.46
N HIS A 110 -41.17 13.13 -7.64
CA HIS A 110 -42.58 13.17 -7.23
C HIS A 110 -43.45 11.94 -7.49
N LEU A 111 -44.08 11.45 -6.42
CA LEU A 111 -45.55 11.31 -6.43
C LEU A 111 -46.07 11.36 -4.98
N GLU A 112 -46.97 12.33 -4.78
CA GLU A 112 -47.98 12.52 -3.72
C GLU A 112 -47.57 12.58 -2.25
#